data_AF-A0A382JUF0-F1
#
_entry.id   AF-A0A382JUF0-F1
#
_cell.length_a   1.000
_cell.length_b   1.000
_cell.length_c   1.000
_cell.angle_alpha   90.00
_cell.angle_beta   90.00
_cell.angle_gamma   90.00
#
_symmetry.space_group_name_H-M   'P 1'
#
loop_
_entity.id
_entity.type
_entity.pdbx_description
1 polymer ?
#
loop_
_entity_poly.entity_id
_entity_poly.type
_entity_poly.pdbx_seq_one_letter_code
_entity_poly.pdbx_strand_id
1 'polypeptide(L)'
;MKKPLILFTAIWFITTIVYPQSKVNKNNLILYGDKWYKSDEDEPFTGIVFDISKETGNRILKSKYVQGVPHGKHIEWDKEGHKRVEGN
;
A
#
# COMPACT_ATOMS: atom_id res chain seq x y z
N MET A 1 39.57 11.15 15.08
CA MET A 1 38.57 10.45 15.91
C MET A 1 37.21 10.39 15.20
N LYS A 2 36.84 9.20 14.71
CA LYS A 2 35.48 8.62 14.48
C LYS A 2 34.34 9.42 13.80
N LYS A 3 34.55 10.58 13.18
CA LYS A 3 33.46 11.39 12.59
C LYS A 3 32.98 11.09 11.15
N PRO A 4 33.65 10.30 10.28
CA PRO A 4 33.09 10.04 8.93
C PRO A 4 32.06 8.88 8.92
N LEU A 5 32.09 7.98 9.91
CA LEU A 5 31.24 6.78 9.92
C LEU A 5 29.77 7.08 10.24
N ILE A 6 29.51 8.10 11.06
CA ILE A 6 28.15 8.50 11.49
C ILE A 6 27.36 9.13 10.33
N LEU A 7 28.02 9.86 9.44
CA LEU A 7 27.37 10.52 8.31
C LEU A 7 26.91 9.50 7.25
N PHE A 8 27.70 8.45 7.01
CA PHE A 8 27.37 7.37 6.07
C PHE A 8 26.16 6.54 6.54
N THR A 9 26.04 6.25 7.84
CA THR A 9 24.89 5.51 8.39
C THR A 9 23.59 6.31 8.33
N ALA A 10 23.65 7.63 8.50
CA ALA A 10 22.46 8.49 8.44
C ALA A 10 21.87 8.57 7.01
N ILE A 11 22.74 8.62 6.00
CA ILE A 11 22.34 8.63 4.58
C ILE A 11 21.60 7.34 4.19
N TRP A 12 22.02 6.19 4.72
CA TRP A 12 21.36 4.90 4.43
C TRP A 12 19.96 4.78 5.04
N PHE A 13 19.69 5.45 6.16
CA PHE A 13 18.34 5.46 6.76
C PHE A 13 17.36 6.37 6.00
N ILE A 14 17.81 7.48 5.42
CA ILE A 14 16.93 8.45 4.74
C ILE A 14 16.31 7.86 3.46
N THR A 15 17.02 6.98 2.74
CA THR A 15 16.50 6.37 1.49
C THR A 15 15.21 5.58 1.74
N THR A 16 15.06 4.97 2.91
CA THR A 16 13.86 4.20 3.27
C THR A 16 12.60 5.07 3.46
N ILE A 17 12.75 6.37 3.78
CA ILE A 17 11.63 7.27 4.08
C ILE A 17 11.01 7.82 2.78
N VAL A 18 11.78 7.89 1.70
CA VAL A 18 11.37 8.56 0.44
C VAL A 18 10.72 7.60 -0.56
N TYR A 19 10.60 6.29 -0.26
CA TYR A 19 9.90 5.37 -1.15
C TYR A 19 8.45 5.84 -1.34
N PRO A 20 8.05 6.26 -2.56
CA PRO A 20 6.67 6.57 -2.85
C PRO A 20 5.89 5.30 -2.58
N GLN A 21 4.94 5.33 -1.65
CA GLN A 21 4.15 4.15 -1.34
C GLN A 21 3.42 3.71 -2.61
N SER A 22 3.81 2.57 -3.19
CA SER A 22 3.23 2.05 -4.44
C SER A 22 1.71 1.98 -4.28
N LYS A 23 0.95 2.42 -5.28
CA LYS A 23 -0.51 2.48 -5.22
C LYS A 23 -1.11 1.76 -6.42
N VAL A 24 -2.05 0.85 -6.17
CA VAL A 24 -2.64 0.00 -7.21
C VAL A 24 -4.14 -0.18 -6.99
N ASN A 25 -4.89 -0.29 -8.09
CA ASN A 25 -6.30 -0.67 -8.01
C ASN A 25 -6.41 -2.15 -7.61
N LYS A 26 -7.34 -2.50 -6.72
CA LYS A 26 -7.56 -3.89 -6.26
C LYS A 26 -7.75 -4.87 -7.42
N ASN A 27 -8.38 -4.42 -8.51
CA ASN A 27 -8.63 -5.23 -9.70
C ASN A 27 -7.36 -5.56 -10.51
N ASN A 28 -6.22 -4.92 -10.22
CA ASN A 28 -4.93 -5.21 -10.84
C ASN A 28 -4.05 -6.11 -9.97
N LEU A 29 -4.59 -6.64 -8.87
CA LEU A 29 -3.91 -7.61 -8.03
C LEU A 29 -4.50 -9.00 -8.24
N ILE A 30 -3.64 -10.00 -8.18
CA ILE A 30 -3.99 -11.42 -8.24
C ILE A 30 -3.62 -12.06 -6.91
N LEU A 31 -4.50 -12.90 -6.38
CA LEU A 31 -4.25 -13.67 -5.18
C LEU A 31 -3.57 -15.00 -5.55
N TYR A 32 -2.36 -15.22 -5.04
CA TYR A 32 -1.65 -16.50 -5.14
C TYR A 32 -1.40 -17.02 -3.72
N GLY A 33 -1.97 -18.19 -3.40
CA GLY A 33 -1.98 -18.69 -2.03
C GLY A 33 -2.74 -17.72 -1.11
N ASP A 34 -2.04 -17.15 -0.14
CA ASP A 34 -2.56 -16.19 0.85
C ASP A 34 -2.09 -14.75 0.61
N LYS A 35 -1.37 -14.49 -0.49
CA LYS A 35 -0.73 -13.20 -0.76
C LYS A 35 -1.17 -12.59 -2.08
N TRP A 36 -1.30 -11.27 -2.08
CA TRP A 36 -1.63 -10.49 -3.26
C TRP A 36 -0.37 -10.05 -4.00
N TYR A 37 -0.39 -10.17 -5.32
CA TYR A 37 0.69 -9.83 -6.25
C TYR A 37 0.15 -8.95 -7.37
N LYS A 38 1.00 -8.12 -7.99
CA LYS A 38 0.67 -7.60 -9.32
C LYS A 38 0.88 -8.70 -10.35
N SER A 39 0.14 -8.67 -11.45
CA SER A 39 0.20 -9.72 -12.48
C SER A 39 1.58 -9.89 -13.13
N ASP A 40 2.40 -8.85 -13.09
CA ASP A 40 3.73 -8.75 -13.70
C ASP A 40 4.89 -8.78 -12.68
N GLU A 41 4.60 -9.00 -11.39
CA GLU A 41 5.59 -9.05 -10.32
C GLU A 41 5.59 -10.43 -9.63
N ASP A 42 6.78 -10.94 -9.30
CA ASP A 42 6.99 -12.20 -8.58
C ASP A 42 7.08 -12.00 -7.05
N GLU A 43 7.16 -10.76 -6.59
CA GLU A 43 7.13 -10.39 -5.17
C GLU A 43 5.72 -10.01 -4.68
N PRO A 44 5.35 -10.37 -3.43
CA PRO A 44 4.08 -9.94 -2.86
C PRO A 44 3.95 -8.42 -2.74
N PHE A 45 2.79 -7.90 -3.12
CA PHE A 45 2.56 -6.46 -3.19
C PHE A 45 2.70 -5.77 -1.82
N THR A 46 3.48 -4.70 -1.78
CA THR A 46 3.60 -3.80 -0.62
C THR A 46 3.27 -2.37 -1.04
N GLY A 47 2.22 -1.79 -0.46
CA GLY A 47 1.73 -0.49 -0.90
C GLY A 47 0.31 -0.16 -0.43
N ILE A 48 -0.36 0.73 -1.15
CA ILE A 48 -1.76 1.08 -0.99
C ILE A 48 -2.59 0.40 -2.08
N VAL A 49 -3.56 -0.39 -1.66
CA VAL A 49 -4.62 -0.90 -2.52
C VAL A 49 -5.82 0.03 -2.40
N PHE A 50 -6.40 0.40 -3.53
CA PHE A 50 -7.66 1.16 -3.56
C PHE A 50 -8.65 0.51 -4.53
N ASP A 51 -9.93 0.78 -4.33
CA ASP A 51 -10.96 0.36 -5.28
C ASP A 51 -11.89 1.53 -5.59
N ILE A 52 -12.47 1.51 -6.79
CA ILE A 52 -13.33 2.55 -7.32
C ILE A 52 -14.65 1.89 -7.75
N SER A 53 -15.76 2.49 -7.32
CA SER A 53 -17.09 2.12 -7.78
C SER A 53 -17.20 2.32 -9.29
N LYS A 54 -17.53 1.26 -10.03
CA LYS A 54 -17.79 1.36 -11.48
C LYS A 54 -19.05 2.16 -11.80
N GLU A 55 -19.99 2.24 -10.85
CA GLU A 55 -21.24 3.00 -11.02
C GLU A 55 -21.04 4.50 -10.86
N THR A 56 -20.29 4.91 -9.83
CA THR A 56 -20.20 6.32 -9.41
C THR A 56 -18.84 6.96 -9.65
N GLY A 57 -17.80 6.17 -9.94
CA GLY A 57 -16.42 6.64 -10.03
C GLY A 57 -15.79 7.03 -8.68
N ASN A 58 -16.54 6.90 -7.58
CA ASN A 58 -16.07 7.23 -6.24
C ASN A 58 -15.16 6.12 -5.69
N ARG A 59 -14.16 6.52 -4.89
CA ARG A 59 -13.31 5.56 -4.17
C ARG A 59 -14.13 4.91 -3.07
N ILE A 60 -14.19 3.58 -3.09
CA ILE A 60 -14.91 2.76 -2.11
C ILE A 60 -13.98 2.02 -1.14
N LEU A 61 -12.69 1.93 -1.45
CA LEU A 61 -11.70 1.24 -0.62
C LEU A 61 -10.35 1.95 -0.65
N LYS A 62 -9.67 1.96 0.50
CA LYS A 62 -8.24 2.26 0.65
C LYS A 62 -7.68 1.45 1.80
N SER A 63 -6.70 0.60 1.51
CA SER A 63 -6.05 -0.25 2.51
C SER A 63 -4.56 -0.31 2.25
N LYS A 64 -3.76 -0.33 3.32
CA LYS A 64 -2.33 -0.64 3.21
C LYS A 64 -2.14 -2.15 3.17
N TYR A 65 -1.20 -2.59 2.35
CA TYR A 65 -0.77 -3.97 2.21
C TYR A 65 0.74 -4.05 2.46
N VAL A 66 1.17 -5.09 3.15
CA VAL A 66 2.58 -5.41 3.42
C VAL A 66 2.80 -6.88 3.11
N GLN A 67 3.75 -7.18 2.24
CA GLN A 67 4.04 -8.55 1.78
C GLN A 67 2.79 -9.31 1.28
N GLY A 68 1.94 -8.62 0.52
CA GLY A 68 0.73 -9.18 -0.06
C GLY A 68 -0.43 -9.34 0.92
N VAL A 69 -0.31 -8.87 2.17
CA VAL A 69 -1.35 -9.02 3.20
C VAL A 69 -1.86 -7.63 3.63
N PRO A 70 -3.19 -7.42 3.78
CA PRO A 70 -3.72 -6.19 4.38
C PRO A 70 -3.08 -5.93 5.74
N HIS A 71 -2.62 -4.71 5.98
CA HIS A 71 -1.93 -4.35 7.21
C HIS A 71 -2.18 -2.90 7.61
N GLY A 72 -2.65 -2.70 8.85
CA GLY A 72 -2.95 -1.39 9.39
C GLY A 72 -4.24 -0.82 8.81
N LYS A 73 -4.25 0.51 8.65
CA LYS A 73 -5.46 1.26 8.33
C LYS A 73 -6.18 0.77 7.07
N HIS A 74 -7.44 0.42 7.25
CA HIS A 74 -8.39 0.04 6.22
C HIS A 74 -9.58 1.00 6.26
N ILE A 75 -9.91 1.61 5.13
CA ILE A 75 -11.03 2.54 5.01
C ILE A 75 -11.94 2.09 3.88
N GLU A 76 -13.22 1.93 4.20
CA GLU A 76 -14.27 1.67 3.23
C GLU A 76 -15.23 2.86 3.18
N TRP A 77 -15.67 3.18 1.97
CA TRP A 77 -16.70 4.16 1.70
C TRP A 77 -17.86 3.49 0.95
N ASP A 78 -19.07 4.01 1.11
CA ASP A 78 -20.18 3.65 0.24
C ASP A 78 -19.98 4.23 -1.17
N LYS A 79 -20.86 3.87 -2.11
CA LYS A 79 -20.80 4.34 -3.49
C LYS A 79 -21.01 5.86 -3.64
N GLU A 80 -21.63 6.51 -2.66
CA GLU A 80 -21.85 7.96 -2.61
C GLU A 80 -20.64 8.70 -2.00
N GLY A 81 -19.66 7.96 -1.48
CA GLY A 81 -18.43 8.49 -0.89
C GLY A 81 -18.50 8.71 0.62
N HIS A 82 -19.57 8.27 1.31
CA HIS A 82 -19.64 8.34 2.77
C HIS A 82 -18.83 7.22 3.39
N LYS A 83 -18.02 7.57 4.39
CA LYS A 83 -17.16 6.62 5.10
C LYS A 83 -18.02 5.65 5.91
N ARG A 84 -17.83 4.35 5.70
CA ARG A 84 -18.57 3.29 6.42
C ARG A 84 -17.74 2.67 7.53
N VAL A 85 -16.48 2.35 7.22
CA VAL A 85 -15.61 1.57 8.11
C VAL A 85 -14.22 2.21 8.15
N GLU A 86 -13.64 2.22 9.34
CA GLU A 86 -12.22 2.48 9.58
C GLU A 86 -11.70 1.46 10.59
N GLY A 87 -10.87 0.54 10.11
CA GLY A 87 -10.18 -0.46 10.93
C GLY A 87 -8.67 -0.25 10.88
N ASN A 88 -7.94 -0.85 11.83
CA ASN A 88 -6.48 -0.93 11.86
C ASN A 88 -6.03 -2.39 11.93
#